data_AF-A0A2R7S274-F1
#
_entry.id   AF-A0A2R7S274-F1
#
_cell.length_a   1.000
_cell.length_b   1.000
_cell.length_c   1.000
_cell.angle_alpha   90.00
_cell.angle_beta   90.00
_cell.angle_gamma   90.00
#
_symmetry.space_group_name_H-M   'P 1'
#
loop_
_entity.id
_entity.type
_entity.pdbx_description
1 polymer ?
#
loop_
_entity_poly.entity_id
_entity_poly.type
_entity_poly.pdbx_seq_one_letter_code
_entity_poly.pdbx_strand_id
1 'polypeptide(L)'
;LIQQANTALDDGVTADELLALERGVRASLERCLQHAAPLAAPVLAGLQPAQWQHLKQRMDEKAAEWREKQTSRGGPDERAKRYVETLERWLGDLSRPTRRQASAEAQAWRVDVAALAQARAGRQADTLAALQAWAHNDLTGGNALLARDLLPQPAELAYREMVTASVLRLLNGLSPAERERVRKHWVDLSAELRSLQAG
;
A
#
# COMPACT_ATOMS: atom_id res chain seq x y z
N LEU A 1 -12.48 -3.78 -10.13
CA LEU A 1 -12.08 -3.09 -8.89
C LEU A 1 -12.91 -1.83 -8.67
N ILE A 2 -12.75 -0.74 -9.44
CA ILE A 2 -13.51 0.50 -9.21
C ILE A 2 -15.03 0.32 -9.34
N GLN A 3 -15.50 -0.46 -10.32
CA GLN A 3 -16.93 -0.78 -10.41
C GLN A 3 -17.47 -1.55 -9.20
N GLN A 4 -16.69 -2.52 -8.68
CA GLN A 4 -17.06 -3.28 -7.47
C GLN A 4 -17.08 -2.37 -6.23
N ALA A 5 -16.13 -1.44 -6.13
CA ALA A 5 -16.09 -0.46 -5.05
C ALA A 5 -17.28 0.52 -5.10
N ASN A 6 -17.70 0.93 -6.31
CA ASN A 6 -18.88 1.78 -6.50
C ASN A 6 -20.16 1.10 -5.98
N THR A 7 -20.38 -0.16 -6.34
CA THR A 7 -21.55 -0.92 -5.88
C THR A 7 -21.59 -1.04 -4.35
N ALA A 8 -20.45 -1.31 -3.71
CA ALA A 8 -20.38 -1.44 -2.25
C ALA A 8 -20.69 -0.12 -1.51
N LEU A 9 -20.51 1.05 -2.13
CA LEU A 9 -20.81 2.34 -1.49
C LEU A 9 -22.32 2.63 -1.36
N ASP A 10 -23.18 1.95 -2.12
CA ASP A 10 -24.62 2.18 -2.11
C ASP A 10 -25.28 1.53 -0.88
N ASP A 11 -24.99 0.25 -0.67
CA ASP A 11 -25.62 -0.58 0.38
C ASP A 11 -24.83 -0.63 1.70
N GLY A 12 -23.65 0.00 1.70
CA GLY A 12 -22.67 -0.07 2.79
C GLY A 12 -21.60 -1.10 2.52
N VAL A 13 -20.36 -0.75 2.85
CA VAL A 13 -19.18 -1.57 2.59
C VAL A 13 -18.98 -2.55 3.74
N THR A 14 -18.92 -3.83 3.39
CA THR A 14 -18.62 -4.93 4.33
C THR A 14 -17.13 -5.25 4.37
N ALA A 15 -16.71 -5.95 5.42
CA ALA A 15 -15.32 -6.44 5.53
C ALA A 15 -14.97 -7.41 4.38
N ASP A 16 -15.90 -8.27 3.98
CA ASP A 16 -15.68 -9.26 2.92
C ASP A 16 -15.50 -8.60 1.54
N GLU A 17 -16.24 -7.54 1.25
CA GLU A 17 -16.08 -6.75 0.03
C GLU A 17 -14.74 -6.02 -0.01
N LEU A 18 -14.30 -5.44 1.12
CA LEU A 18 -13.00 -4.80 1.23
C LEU A 18 -11.85 -5.82 1.05
N LEU A 19 -11.99 -7.01 1.63
CA LEU A 19 -11.05 -8.11 1.43
C LEU A 19 -11.06 -8.62 -0.02
N ALA A 20 -12.21 -8.65 -0.68
CA ALA A 20 -12.33 -9.01 -2.09
C ALA A 20 -11.61 -7.99 -3.00
N LEU A 21 -11.76 -6.70 -2.72
CA LEU A 21 -11.01 -5.64 -3.40
C LEU A 21 -9.50 -5.79 -3.19
N GLU A 22 -9.04 -6.06 -1.96
CA GLU A 22 -7.62 -6.29 -1.67
C GLU A 22 -7.06 -7.47 -2.47
N ARG A 23 -7.79 -8.61 -2.53
CA ARG A 23 -7.40 -9.77 -3.35
C ARG A 23 -7.28 -9.40 -4.82
N GLY A 24 -8.21 -8.62 -5.35
CA GLY A 24 -8.16 -8.19 -6.75
C GLY A 24 -7.04 -7.19 -7.05
N VAL A 25 -6.70 -6.29 -6.12
CA VAL A 25 -5.50 -5.43 -6.21
C VAL A 25 -4.23 -6.28 -6.23
N ARG A 26 -4.10 -7.26 -5.33
CA ARG A 26 -2.97 -8.19 -5.30
C ARG A 26 -2.81 -8.94 -6.62
N ALA A 27 -3.88 -9.52 -7.14
CA ALA A 27 -3.86 -10.21 -8.44
C ALA A 27 -3.44 -9.27 -9.58
N SER A 28 -3.78 -7.97 -9.50
CA SER A 28 -3.32 -6.98 -10.49
C SER A 28 -1.83 -6.69 -10.37
N LEU A 29 -1.31 -6.57 -9.15
CA LEU A 29 0.12 -6.39 -8.91
C LEU A 29 0.93 -7.59 -9.38
N GLU A 30 0.45 -8.82 -9.14
CA GLU A 30 1.09 -10.04 -9.62
C GLU A 30 1.20 -10.07 -11.16
N ARG A 31 0.15 -9.64 -11.88
CA ARG A 31 0.22 -9.48 -13.35
C ARG A 31 1.24 -8.40 -13.75
N CYS A 32 1.28 -7.27 -13.05
CA CYS A 32 2.28 -6.24 -13.31
C CYS A 32 3.71 -6.77 -13.12
N LEU A 33 3.95 -7.60 -12.12
CA LEU A 33 5.26 -8.25 -11.90
C LEU A 33 5.63 -9.17 -13.06
N GLN A 34 4.68 -9.97 -13.57
CA GLN A 34 4.91 -10.82 -14.75
C GLN A 34 5.34 -10.02 -15.99
N HIS A 35 4.83 -8.79 -16.16
CA HIS A 35 5.24 -7.90 -17.24
C HIS A 35 6.54 -7.15 -16.94
N ALA A 36 6.74 -6.70 -15.71
CA ALA A 36 7.89 -5.89 -15.31
C ALA A 36 9.18 -6.71 -15.22
N ALA A 37 9.11 -7.96 -14.75
CA ALA A 37 10.26 -8.84 -14.55
C ALA A 37 11.15 -8.99 -15.80
N PRO A 38 10.63 -9.37 -16.98
CA PRO A 38 11.46 -9.51 -18.18
C PRO A 38 12.02 -8.16 -18.69
N LEU A 39 11.33 -7.04 -18.43
CA LEU A 39 11.80 -5.71 -18.81
C LEU A 39 12.93 -5.22 -17.90
N ALA A 40 12.85 -5.55 -16.61
CA ALA A 40 13.85 -5.16 -15.61
C ALA A 40 15.09 -6.06 -15.63
N ALA A 41 14.95 -7.34 -15.96
CA ALA A 41 16.03 -8.33 -15.87
C ALA A 41 17.33 -7.93 -16.59
N PRO A 42 17.33 -7.42 -17.84
CA PRO A 42 18.56 -7.01 -18.51
C PRO A 42 19.28 -5.85 -17.82
N VAL A 43 18.51 -4.89 -17.26
CA VAL A 43 19.07 -3.75 -16.52
C VAL A 43 19.68 -4.23 -15.21
N LEU A 44 18.98 -5.11 -14.49
CA LEU A 44 19.44 -5.67 -13.22
C LEU A 44 20.67 -6.57 -13.40
N ALA A 45 20.75 -7.33 -14.49
CA ALA A 45 21.93 -8.15 -14.84
C ALA A 45 23.19 -7.31 -15.09
N GLY A 46 23.03 -6.05 -15.53
CA GLY A 46 24.14 -5.12 -15.73
C GLY A 46 24.68 -4.47 -14.45
N LEU A 47 23.99 -4.63 -13.31
CA LEU A 47 24.37 -3.98 -12.06
C LEU A 47 25.65 -4.59 -11.49
N GLN A 48 26.62 -3.72 -11.22
CA GLN A 48 27.88 -4.07 -10.57
C GLN A 48 27.66 -4.37 -9.08
N PRO A 49 28.55 -5.15 -8.44
CA PRO A 49 28.44 -5.44 -7.00
C PRO A 49 28.32 -4.20 -6.12
N ALA A 50 29.04 -3.12 -6.46
CA ALA A 50 28.95 -1.84 -5.73
C ALA A 50 27.57 -1.18 -5.85
N GLN A 51 26.86 -1.36 -6.98
CA GLN A 51 25.50 -0.82 -7.17
C GLN A 51 24.48 -1.61 -6.35
N TRP A 52 24.64 -2.93 -6.24
CA TRP A 52 23.84 -3.77 -5.34
C TRP A 52 24.05 -3.40 -3.87
N GLN A 53 25.31 -3.20 -3.46
CA GLN A 53 25.62 -2.73 -2.11
C GLN A 53 25.03 -1.35 -1.84
N HIS A 54 25.12 -0.43 -2.80
CA HIS A 54 24.53 0.89 -2.68
C HIS A 54 23.00 0.81 -2.55
N LEU A 55 22.32 0.00 -3.36
CA LEU A 55 20.88 -0.23 -3.26
C LEU A 55 20.50 -0.73 -1.86
N LYS A 56 21.21 -1.75 -1.35
CA LYS A 56 20.98 -2.27 -0.01
C LYS A 56 21.17 -1.19 1.06
N GLN A 57 22.25 -0.42 0.99
CA GLN A 57 22.52 0.67 1.92
C GLN A 57 21.40 1.71 1.91
N ARG A 58 20.92 2.11 0.72
CA ARG A 58 19.80 3.04 0.58
C ARG A 58 18.51 2.49 1.20
N MET A 59 18.25 1.19 1.08
CA MET A 59 17.11 0.53 1.72
C MET A 59 17.25 0.53 3.25
N ASP A 60 18.44 0.24 3.77
CA ASP A 60 18.74 0.24 5.20
C ASP A 60 18.61 1.66 5.81
N GLU A 61 19.13 2.69 5.13
CA GLU A 61 18.97 4.11 5.50
C GLU A 61 17.49 4.48 5.60
N LYS A 62 16.69 4.13 4.59
CA LYS A 62 15.25 4.40 4.59
C LYS A 62 14.50 3.64 5.68
N ALA A 63 14.95 2.45 6.06
CA ALA A 63 14.39 1.72 7.19
C ALA A 63 14.70 2.40 8.53
N ALA A 64 15.93 2.89 8.69
CA ALA A 64 16.34 3.66 9.87
C ALA A 64 15.56 4.97 10.00
N GLU A 65 15.46 5.76 8.92
CA GLU A 65 14.64 6.98 8.87
C GLU A 65 13.17 6.71 9.22
N TRP A 66 12.61 5.62 8.71
CA TRP A 66 11.23 5.24 9.03
C TRP A 66 11.07 4.92 10.51
N ARG A 67 12.00 4.14 11.08
CA ARG A 67 11.97 3.75 12.50
C ARG A 67 12.06 4.97 13.40
N GLU A 68 13.01 5.86 13.14
CA GLU A 68 13.19 7.10 13.90
C GLU A 68 11.91 7.95 13.91
N LYS A 69 11.30 8.16 12.73
CA LYS A 69 10.03 8.90 12.61
C LYS A 69 8.93 8.25 13.44
N GLN A 70 8.81 6.93 13.44
CA GLN A 70 7.76 6.20 14.16
C GLN A 70 7.98 6.14 15.67
N THR A 71 9.22 6.12 16.14
CA THR A 71 9.56 6.11 17.58
C THR A 71 9.63 7.50 18.19
N SER A 72 9.73 8.55 17.37
CA SER A 72 9.71 9.95 17.85
C SER A 72 8.39 10.31 18.52
N ARG A 73 8.38 11.36 19.36
CA ARG A 73 7.17 11.89 20.00
C ARG A 73 6.08 12.29 18.98
N GLY A 74 6.47 12.64 17.76
CA GLY A 74 5.56 12.96 16.64
C GLY A 74 5.11 11.75 15.81
N GLY A 75 5.52 10.54 16.17
CA GLY A 75 5.17 9.31 15.43
C GLY A 75 3.66 9.12 15.23
N PRO A 76 2.81 9.26 16.27
CA PRO A 76 1.35 9.18 16.12
C PRO A 76 0.77 10.22 15.15
N ASP A 77 1.24 11.46 15.21
CA ASP A 77 0.77 12.54 14.33
C ASP A 77 1.18 12.30 12.88
N GLU A 78 2.41 11.86 12.66
CA GLU A 78 2.90 11.52 11.31
C GLU A 78 2.15 10.31 10.73
N ARG A 79 1.80 9.30 11.55
CA ARG A 79 0.94 8.19 11.10
C ARG A 79 -0.44 8.69 10.70
N ALA A 80 -1.05 9.53 11.53
CA ALA A 80 -2.38 10.05 11.26
C ALA A 80 -2.42 10.92 10.00
N LYS A 81 -1.42 11.77 9.81
CA LYS A 81 -1.22 12.54 8.58
C LYS A 81 -1.14 11.61 7.36
N ARG A 82 -0.25 10.62 7.37
CA ARG A 82 -0.10 9.66 6.26
C ARG A 82 -1.36 8.86 6.00
N TYR A 83 -2.09 8.48 7.04
CA TYR A 83 -3.35 7.76 6.91
C TYR A 83 -4.39 8.61 6.19
N VAL A 84 -4.57 9.86 6.60
CA VAL A 84 -5.47 10.83 5.94
C VAL A 84 -5.05 11.07 4.49
N GLU A 85 -3.77 11.33 4.23
CA GLU A 85 -3.26 11.52 2.86
C GLU A 85 -3.50 10.28 1.97
N THR A 86 -3.41 9.08 2.56
CA THR A 86 -3.70 7.83 1.83
C THR A 86 -5.19 7.72 1.53
N LEU A 87 -6.06 8.02 2.50
CA LEU A 87 -7.50 8.04 2.28
C LEU A 87 -7.88 9.05 1.19
N GLU A 88 -7.37 10.29 1.25
CA GLU A 88 -7.69 11.33 0.28
C GLU A 88 -7.17 11.03 -1.12
N ARG A 89 -6.02 10.34 -1.25
CA ARG A 89 -5.55 9.85 -2.54
C ARG A 89 -6.56 8.92 -3.22
N TRP A 90 -7.18 8.04 -2.44
CA TRP A 90 -8.11 7.05 -2.95
C TRP A 90 -9.55 7.55 -3.04
N LEU A 91 -9.99 8.40 -2.12
CA LEU A 91 -11.39 8.82 -1.97
C LEU A 91 -11.65 10.24 -2.49
N GLY A 92 -10.59 10.98 -2.84
CA GLY A 92 -10.65 12.41 -3.09
C GLY A 92 -10.71 13.21 -1.78
N ASP A 93 -10.91 14.52 -1.89
CA ASP A 93 -10.92 15.42 -0.75
C ASP A 93 -12.00 15.04 0.29
N LEU A 94 -11.55 14.70 1.50
CA LEU A 94 -12.43 14.42 2.62
C LEU A 94 -12.97 15.72 3.22
N SER A 95 -14.21 15.68 3.71
CA SER A 95 -14.75 16.80 4.46
C SER A 95 -13.94 17.04 5.75
N ARG A 96 -13.92 18.28 6.26
CA ARG A 96 -13.18 18.60 7.49
C ARG A 96 -13.58 17.73 8.69
N PRO A 97 -14.88 17.41 8.93
CA PRO A 97 -15.28 16.47 9.97
C PRO A 97 -14.70 15.06 9.76
N THR A 98 -14.85 14.48 8.57
CA THR A 98 -14.37 13.14 8.23
C THR A 98 -12.85 13.04 8.35
N ARG A 99 -12.12 14.05 7.87
CA ARG A 99 -10.67 14.17 8.02
C ARG A 99 -10.24 14.18 9.49
N ARG A 100 -10.92 14.98 10.32
CA ARG A 100 -10.63 15.08 11.76
C ARG A 100 -10.87 13.75 12.48
N GLN A 101 -11.95 13.06 12.15
CA GLN A 101 -12.25 11.75 12.71
C GLN A 101 -11.17 10.73 12.33
N ALA A 102 -10.83 10.60 11.05
CA ALA A 102 -9.80 9.68 10.57
C ALA A 102 -8.43 9.95 11.22
N SER A 103 -8.07 11.23 11.35
CA SER A 103 -6.83 11.65 12.03
C SER A 103 -6.82 11.24 13.51
N ALA A 104 -7.91 11.51 14.24
CA ALA A 104 -8.01 11.17 15.66
C ALA A 104 -7.97 9.65 15.91
N GLU A 105 -8.64 8.86 15.06
CA GLU A 105 -8.58 7.40 15.12
C GLU A 105 -7.15 6.90 14.93
N ALA A 106 -6.43 7.40 13.93
CA ALA A 106 -5.07 6.98 13.64
C ALA A 106 -4.04 7.42 14.70
N GLN A 107 -4.23 8.58 15.33
CA GLN A 107 -3.43 9.01 16.47
C GLN A 107 -3.58 8.07 17.67
N ALA A 108 -4.76 7.49 17.86
CA ALA A 108 -5.06 6.59 18.97
C ALA A 108 -4.53 5.15 18.78
N TRP A 109 -4.09 4.79 17.57
CA TRP A 109 -3.60 3.43 17.29
C TRP A 109 -2.35 3.09 18.10
N ARG A 110 -2.42 1.97 18.81
CA ARG A 110 -1.30 1.37 19.52
C ARG A 110 -0.62 0.36 18.61
N VAL A 111 0.55 0.74 18.10
CA VAL A 111 1.33 -0.08 17.16
C VAL A 111 2.61 -0.57 17.83
N ASP A 112 2.95 -1.83 17.61
CA ASP A 112 4.28 -2.35 17.94
C ASP A 112 5.26 -1.94 16.84
N VAL A 113 5.91 -0.78 17.02
CA VAL A 113 6.84 -0.22 16.05
C VAL A 113 8.03 -1.16 15.82
N ALA A 114 8.46 -1.92 16.83
CA ALA A 114 9.59 -2.83 16.70
C ALA A 114 9.20 -4.03 15.81
N ALA A 115 8.04 -4.64 16.04
CA ALA A 115 7.53 -5.72 15.20
C ALA A 115 7.29 -5.27 13.75
N LEU A 116 6.71 -4.08 13.55
CA LEU A 116 6.53 -3.51 12.21
C LEU A 116 7.88 -3.19 11.52
N ALA A 117 8.89 -2.75 12.27
CA ALA A 117 10.23 -2.54 11.73
C ALA A 117 10.88 -3.84 11.26
N GLN A 118 10.69 -4.94 12.00
CA GLN A 118 11.18 -6.27 11.62
C GLN A 118 10.48 -6.78 10.37
N ALA A 119 9.15 -6.67 10.29
CA ALA A 119 8.39 -7.04 9.10
C ALA A 119 8.88 -6.29 7.86
N ARG A 120 9.05 -4.96 7.98
CA ARG A 120 9.60 -4.12 6.91
C ARG A 120 11.00 -4.56 6.47
N ALA A 121 11.88 -4.89 7.41
CA ALA A 121 13.23 -5.38 7.10
C ALA A 121 13.20 -6.72 6.34
N GLY A 122 12.29 -7.62 6.72
CA GLY A 122 12.04 -8.87 5.99
C GLY A 122 11.65 -8.62 4.53
N ARG A 123 10.65 -7.74 4.30
CA ARG A 123 10.22 -7.36 2.94
C ARG A 123 11.33 -6.74 2.11
N GLN A 124 12.19 -5.94 2.74
CA GLN A 124 13.35 -5.35 2.07
C GLN A 124 14.37 -6.40 1.63
N ALA A 125 14.65 -7.39 2.48
CA ALA A 125 15.53 -8.50 2.13
C ALA A 125 14.93 -9.34 0.98
N ASP A 126 13.63 -9.62 1.05
CA ASP A 126 12.90 -10.37 0.03
C ASP A 126 12.85 -9.62 -1.31
N THR A 127 12.63 -8.31 -1.28
CA THR A 127 12.70 -7.44 -2.47
C THR A 127 14.09 -7.51 -3.09
N LEU A 128 15.16 -7.40 -2.31
CA LEU A 128 16.53 -7.47 -2.83
C LEU A 128 16.82 -8.85 -3.45
N ALA A 129 16.41 -9.92 -2.77
CA ALA A 129 16.56 -11.29 -3.27
C ALA A 129 15.76 -11.51 -4.57
N ALA A 130 14.57 -10.94 -4.69
CA ALA A 130 13.76 -11.01 -5.89
C ALA A 130 14.41 -10.29 -7.08
N LEU A 131 14.94 -9.09 -6.85
CA LEU A 131 15.67 -8.34 -7.88
C LEU A 131 16.94 -9.08 -8.32
N GLN A 132 17.64 -9.72 -7.38
CA GLN A 132 18.78 -10.57 -7.70
C GLN A 132 18.36 -11.81 -8.50
N ALA A 133 17.23 -12.45 -8.15
CA ALA A 133 16.70 -13.57 -8.93
C ALA A 133 16.41 -13.14 -10.38
N TRP A 134 15.73 -12.00 -10.57
CA TRP A 134 15.51 -11.42 -11.90
C TRP A 134 16.82 -11.13 -12.66
N ALA A 135 17.85 -10.61 -11.98
CA ALA A 135 19.16 -10.36 -12.58
C ALA A 135 19.84 -11.65 -13.10
N HIS A 136 19.58 -12.79 -12.46
CA HIS A 136 20.05 -14.12 -12.88
C HIS A 136 19.05 -14.86 -13.77
N ASN A 137 18.08 -14.15 -14.34
CA ASN A 137 17.03 -14.67 -15.22
C ASN A 137 16.07 -15.68 -14.55
N ASP A 138 16.03 -15.74 -13.21
CA ASP A 138 15.00 -16.45 -12.45
C ASP A 138 13.79 -15.54 -12.20
N LEU A 139 13.02 -15.32 -13.27
CA LEU A 139 11.84 -14.44 -13.23
C LEU A 139 10.74 -15.00 -12.33
N THR A 140 10.54 -16.32 -12.38
CA THR A 140 9.49 -17.00 -11.61
C THR A 140 9.80 -16.94 -10.11
N GLY A 141 11.04 -17.23 -9.71
CA GLY A 141 11.47 -17.16 -8.31
C GLY A 141 11.38 -15.74 -7.76
N GLY A 142 11.85 -14.74 -8.52
CA GLY A 142 11.72 -13.34 -8.12
C GLY A 142 10.27 -12.87 -8.00
N ASN A 143 9.41 -13.26 -8.94
CA ASN A 143 7.97 -12.96 -8.86
C ASN A 143 7.32 -13.61 -7.64
N ALA A 144 7.68 -14.85 -7.30
CA ALA A 144 7.14 -15.56 -6.13
C ALA A 144 7.53 -14.85 -4.81
N LEU A 145 8.76 -14.37 -4.70
CA LEU A 145 9.21 -13.60 -3.53
C LEU A 145 8.43 -12.29 -3.37
N LEU A 146 8.28 -11.52 -4.45
CA LEU A 146 7.52 -10.26 -4.41
C LEU A 146 6.02 -10.50 -4.19
N ALA A 147 5.44 -11.56 -4.75
CA ALA A 147 4.05 -11.92 -4.53
C ALA A 147 3.78 -12.31 -3.07
N ARG A 148 4.69 -13.05 -2.43
CA ARG A 148 4.64 -13.34 -0.99
C ARG A 148 4.63 -12.05 -0.19
N ASP A 149 5.40 -11.06 -0.60
CA ASP A 149 5.45 -9.74 0.04
C ASP A 149 4.17 -8.90 -0.14
N LEU A 150 3.21 -9.33 -0.95
CA LEU A 150 1.89 -8.69 -1.00
C LEU A 150 0.92 -9.21 0.07
N LEU A 151 1.30 -10.25 0.82
CA LEU A 151 0.51 -10.80 1.92
C LEU A 151 0.84 -10.10 3.24
N PRO A 152 -0.15 -9.85 4.12
CA PRO A 152 0.10 -9.34 5.46
C PRO A 152 1.01 -10.30 6.25
N GLN A 153 2.01 -9.75 6.94
CA GLN A 153 2.84 -10.53 7.86
C GLN A 153 2.20 -10.61 9.25
N PRO A 154 2.52 -11.61 10.09
CA PRO A 154 1.94 -11.76 11.43
C PRO A 154 2.07 -10.48 12.30
N ALA A 155 3.22 -9.81 12.22
CA ALA A 155 3.48 -8.57 12.95
C ALA A 155 2.59 -7.37 12.51
N GLU A 156 1.97 -7.45 11.34
CA GLU A 156 1.14 -6.39 10.77
C GLU A 156 -0.36 -6.63 11.02
N LEU A 157 -0.78 -7.82 11.47
CA LEU A 157 -2.19 -8.22 11.53
C LEU A 157 -3.02 -7.30 12.42
N ALA A 158 -2.57 -7.03 13.65
CA ALA A 158 -3.28 -6.14 14.57
C ALA A 158 -3.38 -4.71 14.02
N TYR A 159 -2.32 -4.22 13.36
CA TYR A 159 -2.34 -2.91 12.72
C TYR A 159 -3.31 -2.87 11.53
N ARG A 160 -3.30 -3.92 10.70
CA ARG A 160 -4.21 -4.07 9.57
C ARG A 160 -5.67 -4.11 10.03
N GLU A 161 -5.99 -4.84 11.08
CA GLU A 161 -7.35 -4.89 11.65
C GLU A 161 -7.84 -3.51 12.09
N MET A 162 -7.00 -2.71 12.75
CA MET A 162 -7.32 -1.33 13.13
C MET A 162 -7.59 -0.46 11.90
N VAL A 163 -6.76 -0.57 10.86
CA VAL A 163 -6.94 0.16 9.60
C VAL A 163 -8.23 -0.27 8.89
N THR A 164 -8.47 -1.58 8.75
CA THR A 164 -9.69 -2.12 8.13
C THR A 164 -10.94 -1.65 8.86
N ALA A 165 -10.96 -1.71 10.20
CA ALA A 165 -12.09 -1.24 10.99
C ALA A 165 -12.33 0.27 10.84
N SER A 166 -11.26 1.07 10.76
CA SER A 166 -11.36 2.52 10.53
C SER A 166 -11.88 2.84 9.14
N VAL A 167 -11.36 2.17 8.09
CA VAL A 167 -11.82 2.35 6.70
C VAL A 167 -13.30 1.99 6.58
N LEU A 168 -13.74 0.86 7.14
CA LEU A 168 -15.16 0.46 7.10
C LEU A 168 -16.06 1.49 7.80
N ARG A 169 -15.65 1.97 8.98
CA ARG A 169 -16.39 3.00 9.71
C ARG A 169 -16.48 4.30 8.92
N LEU A 170 -15.39 4.71 8.27
CA LEU A 170 -15.34 5.91 7.44
C LEU A 170 -16.27 5.77 6.25
N LEU A 171 -16.13 4.70 5.45
CA LEU A 171 -16.92 4.50 4.23
C LEU A 171 -18.42 4.42 4.52
N ASN A 172 -18.80 3.72 5.59
CA ASN A 172 -20.20 3.60 6.01
C ASN A 172 -20.75 4.88 6.68
N GLY A 173 -19.86 5.74 7.18
CA GLY A 173 -20.20 7.04 7.77
C GLY A 173 -20.30 8.19 6.76
N LEU A 174 -19.93 7.98 5.49
CA LEU A 174 -19.99 9.04 4.47
C LEU A 174 -21.44 9.46 4.18
N SER A 175 -21.67 10.77 4.17
CA SER A 175 -22.94 11.36 3.71
C SER A 175 -23.18 11.09 2.23
N PRO A 176 -24.44 11.18 1.73
CA PRO A 176 -24.73 11.00 0.31
C PRO A 176 -23.90 11.92 -0.62
N ALA A 177 -23.71 13.18 -0.19
CA ALA A 177 -22.89 14.14 -0.94
C ALA A 177 -21.39 13.80 -0.93
N GLU A 178 -20.87 13.21 0.14
CA GLU A 178 -19.50 12.70 0.19
C GLU A 178 -19.33 11.48 -0.70
N ARG A 179 -20.26 10.52 -0.66
CA ARG A 179 -20.23 9.34 -1.53
C ARG A 179 -20.20 9.74 -2.99
N GLU A 180 -20.99 10.74 -3.39
CA GLU A 180 -20.99 11.21 -4.77
C GLU A 180 -19.65 11.84 -5.19
N ARG A 181 -18.97 12.56 -4.28
CA ARG A 181 -17.62 13.07 -4.55
C ARG A 181 -16.61 11.94 -4.71
N VAL A 182 -16.70 10.89 -3.88
CA VAL A 182 -15.85 9.69 -4.03
C VAL A 182 -16.07 9.03 -5.39
N ARG A 183 -17.33 8.84 -5.81
CA ARG A 183 -17.65 8.27 -7.12
C ARG A 183 -17.05 9.09 -8.26
N LYS A 184 -17.21 10.41 -8.21
CA LYS A 184 -16.63 11.32 -9.20
C LYS A 184 -15.10 11.17 -9.26
N HIS A 185 -14.43 11.20 -8.10
CA HIS A 185 -12.98 11.02 -8.01
C HIS A 185 -12.53 9.69 -8.65
N TRP A 186 -13.25 8.59 -8.39
CA TRP A 186 -12.94 7.30 -9.01
C TRP A 186 -13.17 7.25 -10.52
N VAL A 187 -14.18 7.96 -11.03
CA VAL A 187 -14.41 8.11 -12.48
C VAL A 187 -13.23 8.84 -13.12
N ASP A 188 -12.79 9.95 -12.52
CA ASP A 188 -11.68 10.76 -13.00
C ASP A 188 -10.36 9.95 -12.97
N LEU A 189 -10.07 9.27 -11.85
CA LEU A 189 -8.92 8.38 -11.71
C LEU A 189 -8.94 7.24 -12.75
N SER A 190 -10.12 6.66 -13.03
CA SER A 190 -10.27 5.61 -14.05
C SER A 190 -10.04 6.13 -15.46
N ALA A 191 -10.35 7.40 -15.72
CA ALA A 191 -10.09 8.04 -17.02
C ALA A 191 -8.59 8.31 -17.20
N GLU A 192 -7.93 8.80 -16.16
CA GLU A 192 -6.47 9.03 -16.15
C GLU A 192 -5.68 7.73 -16.34
N LEU A 193 -6.04 6.65 -15.63
CA LEU A 193 -5.37 5.37 -15.80
C LEU A 193 -5.54 4.81 -17.23
N ARG A 194 -6.68 5.04 -17.87
CA ARG A 194 -6.91 4.62 -19.26
C ARG A 194 -6.12 5.46 -20.27
N SER A 195 -5.94 6.76 -20.02
CA SER A 195 -5.14 7.60 -20.92
C SER A 195 -3.66 7.20 -20.89
N LEU A 196 -3.14 6.78 -19.72
CA LEU A 196 -1.78 6.26 -19.58
C LEU A 196 -1.56 4.90 -20.28
N GLN A 197 -2.62 4.13 -20.56
CA GLN A 197 -2.53 2.87 -21.29
C GLN A 197 -2.58 3.05 -22.82
N ALA A 198 -3.05 4.20 -23.29
CA ALA A 198 -3.25 4.49 -24.71
C ALA A 198 -2.07 5.24 -25.36
N GLY A 199 -1.07 5.66 -24.57
CA GLY A 199 0.18 6.28 -25.03
C GLY A 199 1.36 5.35 -24.87
#